data_AF-A0A7V2KW36-F1
#
_entry.id   AF-A0A7V2KW36-F1
#
_cell.length_a   1.000
_cell.length_b   1.000
_cell.length_c   1.000
_cell.angle_alpha   90.00
_cell.angle_beta   90.00
_cell.angle_gamma   90.00
#
_symmetry.space_group_name_H-M   'P 1'
#
loop_
_entity.id
_entity.type
_entity.pdbx_description
1 polymer ?
#
loop_
_entity_poly.entity_id
_entity_poly.type
_entity_poly.pdbx_seq_one_letter_code
_entity_poly.pdbx_strand_id
1 'polypeptide(L)'
;MLHKSSWLVALFLLLTAVPTLSLCLQAQAAEEQVTSFDSLQVDINILANSDMEITETQKYSFLSGTFHYGYRWLPLDGIDSIDGIQVYEDGSPYVRDSAVRRWIDNYKNTGESPAGNYYAYYSWIEDNKLWIGW
;
A
#
# COMPACT_ATOMS: atom_id res chain seq x y z
N MET A 1 49.05 -43.53 18.50
CA MET A 1 47.58 -43.61 18.60
C MET A 1 47.01 -42.18 18.65
N LEU A 2 46.90 -41.46 17.53
CA LEU A 2 46.39 -40.08 17.48
C LEU A 2 45.90 -39.77 16.04
N HIS A 3 44.92 -40.51 15.55
CA HIS A 3 44.26 -40.21 14.25
C HIS A 3 42.74 -40.39 14.26
N LYS A 4 42.16 -40.92 15.35
CA LYS A 4 40.71 -41.22 15.43
C LYS A 4 39.83 -40.05 15.91
N SER A 5 40.41 -38.95 16.43
CA SER A 5 39.64 -37.81 16.97
C SER A 5 39.34 -36.69 15.95
N SER A 6 40.13 -36.58 14.88
CA SER A 6 39.97 -35.53 13.85
C SER A 6 38.64 -35.68 13.08
N TRP A 7 38.27 -36.91 12.74
CA TRP A 7 36.99 -37.20 12.08
C TRP A 7 35.80 -36.79 12.96
N LEU A 8 35.82 -37.11 14.25
CA LEU A 8 34.70 -36.85 15.16
C LEU A 8 34.47 -35.35 15.36
N VAL A 9 35.55 -34.55 15.41
CA VAL A 9 35.47 -33.09 15.47
C VAL A 9 34.94 -32.50 14.16
N ALA A 10 35.39 -33.02 13.01
CA ALA A 10 34.88 -32.60 11.70
C ALA A 10 33.40 -32.97 11.53
N LEU A 11 32.99 -34.16 11.98
CA LEU A 11 31.60 -34.61 11.95
C LEU A 11 30.73 -33.76 12.86
N PHE A 12 31.21 -33.40 14.06
CA PHE A 12 30.49 -32.55 15.00
C PHE A 12 30.33 -31.11 14.46
N LEU A 13 31.39 -30.54 13.87
CA LEU A 13 31.34 -29.24 13.18
C LEU A 13 30.36 -29.24 12.00
N LEU A 14 30.35 -30.32 11.21
CA LEU A 14 29.42 -30.49 10.09
C LEU A 14 27.96 -30.61 10.61
N LEU A 15 27.75 -31.35 11.69
CA LEU A 15 26.42 -31.57 12.29
C LEU A 15 25.84 -30.30 12.91
N THR A 16 26.69 -29.39 13.42
CA THR A 16 26.25 -28.08 13.93
C THR A 16 26.11 -27.00 12.86
N ALA A 17 26.86 -27.10 11.75
CA ALA A 17 26.82 -26.10 10.67
C ALA A 17 25.54 -26.20 9.80
N VAL A 18 25.00 -27.40 9.62
CA VAL A 18 23.78 -27.65 8.82
C VAL A 18 22.52 -27.00 9.42
N PRO A 19 22.19 -27.13 10.73
CA PRO A 19 21.01 -26.47 11.28
C PRO A 19 21.13 -24.94 11.37
N THR A 20 22.34 -24.38 11.44
CA THR A 20 22.53 -22.92 11.42
C THR A 20 22.32 -22.31 10.04
N LEU A 21 22.58 -23.04 8.95
CA LEU A 21 22.30 -22.54 7.60
C LEU A 21 20.79 -22.51 7.31
N SER A 22 20.01 -23.47 7.83
CA SER A 22 18.56 -23.52 7.60
C SER A 22 17.77 -22.38 8.28
N LEU A 23 18.30 -21.78 9.35
CA LEU A 23 17.68 -20.63 10.01
C LEU A 23 17.93 -19.30 9.29
N CYS A 24 18.90 -19.24 8.37
CA CYS A 24 19.24 -18.01 7.66
C CYS A 24 18.45 -17.83 6.34
N LEU A 25 17.69 -18.84 5.91
CA LEU A 25 16.95 -18.85 4.64
C LEU A 25 15.45 -18.53 4.77
N GLN A 26 15.01 -17.93 5.88
CA GLN A 26 13.71 -17.26 5.91
C GLN A 26 13.85 -15.85 5.33
N ALA A 27 14.30 -15.75 4.08
CA ALA A 27 14.01 -14.57 3.30
C ALA A 27 12.49 -14.59 3.09
N GLN A 28 11.77 -13.76 3.84
CA GLN A 28 10.34 -13.55 3.64
C GLN A 28 10.18 -13.04 2.21
N ALA A 29 9.78 -13.93 1.30
CA ALA A 29 9.49 -13.55 -0.07
C ALA A 29 8.30 -12.58 0.01
N ALA A 30 8.56 -11.30 -0.24
CA ALA A 30 7.50 -10.31 -0.37
C ALA A 30 6.58 -10.78 -1.51
N GLU A 31 5.29 -10.90 -1.24
CA GLU A 31 4.30 -11.25 -2.25
C GLU A 31 4.34 -10.19 -3.36
N GLU A 32 4.52 -10.61 -4.61
CA GLU A 32 4.56 -9.68 -5.74
C GLU A 32 3.15 -9.16 -6.04
N GLN A 33 2.94 -7.87 -5.78
CA GLN A 33 1.70 -7.16 -6.11
C GLN A 33 1.72 -6.75 -7.58
N VAL A 34 0.78 -7.29 -8.36
CA VAL A 34 0.67 -7.02 -9.79
C VAL A 34 -0.68 -6.40 -10.08
N THR A 35 -0.67 -5.19 -10.66
CA THR A 35 -1.86 -4.43 -11.05
C THR A 35 -1.72 -3.87 -12.46
N SER A 36 -2.83 -3.78 -13.20
CA SER A 36 -2.94 -2.89 -14.36
C SER A 36 -3.89 -1.74 -14.09
N PHE A 37 -3.54 -0.57 -14.63
CA PHE A 37 -4.45 0.56 -14.75
C PHE A 37 -5.12 0.47 -16.12
N ASP A 38 -6.44 0.44 -16.13
CA ASP A 38 -7.20 0.20 -17.36
C ASP A 38 -7.70 1.52 -17.95
N SER A 39 -8.33 2.37 -17.14
CA SER A 39 -8.90 3.63 -17.62
C SER A 39 -9.14 4.64 -16.49
N LEU A 40 -9.11 5.93 -16.86
CA LEU A 40 -9.65 7.04 -16.08
C LEU A 40 -10.67 7.78 -16.95
N GLN A 41 -11.90 7.84 -16.46
CA GLN A 41 -12.95 8.70 -17.01
C GLN A 41 -13.12 9.90 -16.08
N VAL A 42 -13.19 11.10 -16.66
CA VAL A 42 -13.38 12.35 -15.91
C VAL A 42 -14.59 13.07 -16.49
N ASP A 43 -15.59 13.29 -15.64
CA ASP A 43 -16.77 14.08 -15.95
C ASP A 43 -16.65 15.41 -15.21
N ILE A 44 -16.71 16.52 -15.94
CA ILE A 44 -16.57 17.88 -15.41
C ILE A 44 -17.84 18.67 -15.70
N ASN A 45 -18.46 19.19 -14.66
CA ASN A 45 -19.60 20.10 -14.75
C ASN A 45 -19.17 21.49 -14.27
N ILE A 46 -19.18 22.48 -15.16
CA ILE A 46 -18.85 23.86 -14.84
C ILE A 46 -20.13 24.58 -14.42
N LEU A 47 -20.13 25.07 -13.19
CA LEU A 47 -21.27 25.75 -12.58
C LEU A 47 -21.33 27.23 -12.99
N ALA A 48 -22.51 27.85 -12.82
CA ALA A 48 -22.73 29.25 -13.19
C ALA A 48 -21.86 30.25 -12.41
N ASN A 49 -21.39 29.85 -11.22
CA ASN A 49 -20.46 30.63 -10.40
C ASN A 49 -18.97 30.33 -10.71
N SER A 50 -18.69 29.57 -11.78
CA SER A 50 -17.35 29.13 -12.18
C SER A 50 -16.70 28.08 -11.27
N ASP A 51 -17.42 27.54 -10.28
CA ASP A 51 -16.99 26.33 -9.60
C ASP A 51 -17.11 25.12 -10.54
N MET A 52 -16.39 24.05 -10.24
CA MET A 52 -16.41 22.81 -11.00
C MET A 52 -16.79 21.65 -10.09
N GLU A 53 -17.76 20.86 -10.52
CA GLU A 53 -18.00 19.52 -9.98
C GLU A 53 -17.26 18.51 -10.85
N ILE A 54 -16.42 17.69 -10.24
CA ILE A 54 -15.59 16.72 -10.93
C ILE A 54 -15.89 15.34 -10.38
N THR A 55 -16.20 14.40 -11.28
CA THR A 55 -16.31 12.97 -10.95
C THR A 55 -15.23 12.22 -11.73
N GLU A 56 -14.46 11.40 -11.03
CA GLU A 56 -13.43 10.56 -11.63
C GLU A 56 -13.73 9.09 -11.39
N THR A 57 -13.85 8.32 -12.46
CA THR A 57 -14.01 6.86 -12.40
C THR A 57 -12.70 6.22 -12.87
N GLN A 58 -12.01 5.57 -11.93
CA GLN A 58 -10.76 4.84 -12.20
C GLN A 58 -11.02 3.35 -12.20
N LYS A 59 -10.45 2.64 -13.17
CA LYS A 59 -10.54 1.18 -13.26
C LYS A 59 -9.16 0.55 -13.17
N TYR A 60 -9.02 -0.38 -12.24
CA TYR A 60 -7.81 -1.18 -12.02
C TYR A 60 -8.15 -2.67 -12.12
N SER A 61 -7.21 -3.46 -12.64
CA SER A 61 -7.26 -4.92 -12.56
C SER A 61 -6.16 -5.41 -11.63
N PHE A 62 -6.55 -6.02 -10.50
CA PHE A 62 -5.64 -6.63 -9.53
C PHE A 62 -5.35 -8.08 -9.95
N LEU A 63 -4.12 -8.35 -10.40
CA LEU A 63 -3.75 -9.62 -11.05
C LEU A 63 -3.14 -10.63 -10.07
N SER A 64 -2.35 -10.16 -9.09
CA SER A 64 -1.82 -10.98 -8.00
C SER A 64 -1.40 -10.11 -6.82
N GLY A 65 -1.25 -10.73 -5.65
CA GLY A 65 -0.86 -10.05 -4.42
C GLY A 65 -2.04 -9.59 -3.58
N THR A 66 -1.74 -9.20 -2.33
CA THR A 66 -2.70 -8.59 -1.42
C THR A 66 -2.58 -7.07 -1.47
N PHE A 67 -3.72 -6.38 -1.64
CA PHE A 67 -3.82 -4.92 -1.67
C PHE A 67 -4.51 -4.43 -0.41
N HIS A 68 -3.96 -3.38 0.19
CA HIS A 68 -4.41 -2.89 1.49
C HIS A 68 -4.84 -1.42 1.49
N TYR A 69 -4.42 -0.66 0.48
CA TYR A 69 -4.77 0.74 0.32
C TYR A 69 -4.52 1.20 -1.12
N GLY A 70 -5.24 2.23 -1.53
CA GLY A 70 -4.98 3.07 -2.70
C GLY A 70 -4.70 4.50 -2.27
N TYR A 71 -3.99 5.25 -3.11
CA TYR A 71 -3.90 6.69 -2.95
C TYR A 71 -3.70 7.37 -4.30
N ARG A 72 -4.13 8.62 -4.38
CA ARG A 72 -3.76 9.54 -5.45
C ARG A 72 -3.50 10.92 -4.88
N TRP A 73 -2.85 11.75 -5.69
CA TRP A 73 -2.72 13.17 -5.40
C TRP A 73 -3.18 14.01 -6.58
N LEU A 74 -3.62 15.23 -6.30
CA LEU A 74 -3.99 16.25 -7.25
C LEU A 74 -3.09 17.47 -7.01
N PRO A 75 -2.42 18.03 -8.04
CA PRO A 75 -1.68 19.27 -7.86
C PRO A 75 -2.67 20.41 -7.54
N LEU A 76 -2.27 21.35 -6.69
CA LEU A 76 -3.10 22.50 -6.31
C LEU A 76 -2.68 23.81 -7.00
N ASP A 77 -1.71 23.75 -7.92
CA ASP A 77 -1.30 24.92 -8.70
C ASP A 77 -2.48 25.50 -9.48
N GLY A 78 -2.86 26.75 -9.15
CA GLY A 78 -3.99 27.43 -9.77
C GLY A 78 -5.37 26.98 -9.29
N ILE A 79 -5.44 26.23 -8.18
CA ILE A 79 -6.69 25.83 -7.53
C ILE A 79 -6.79 26.52 -6.17
N ASP A 80 -7.87 27.29 -5.98
CA ASP A 80 -8.11 28.02 -4.72
C ASP A 80 -8.50 27.06 -3.59
N SER A 81 -9.43 26.15 -3.85
CA SER A 81 -9.87 25.14 -2.90
C SER A 81 -10.50 23.93 -3.60
N ILE A 82 -10.41 22.77 -2.95
CA ILE A 82 -11.18 21.58 -3.27
C ILE A 82 -11.87 21.13 -1.99
N ASP A 83 -13.19 21.02 -2.04
CA ASP A 83 -14.02 20.55 -0.95
C ASP A 83 -14.98 19.45 -1.44
N GLY A 84 -15.87 18.98 -0.56
CA GLY A 84 -16.91 18.01 -0.95
C GLY A 84 -16.41 16.62 -1.37
N ILE A 85 -15.12 16.30 -1.19
CA ILE A 85 -14.50 15.04 -1.65
C ILE A 85 -15.23 13.85 -1.04
N GLN A 86 -15.59 12.89 -1.88
CA GLN A 86 -16.18 11.60 -1.52
C GLN A 86 -15.52 10.50 -2.37
N VAL A 87 -15.32 9.32 -1.79
CA VAL A 87 -14.71 8.18 -2.47
C VAL A 87 -15.70 7.03 -2.48
N TYR A 88 -15.81 6.35 -3.62
CA TYR A 88 -16.71 5.23 -3.84
C TYR A 88 -15.94 4.07 -4.49
N GLU A 89 -16.29 2.83 -4.13
CA GLU A 89 -15.88 1.61 -4.83
C GLU A 89 -17.13 0.82 -5.18
N ASP A 90 -17.29 0.47 -6.47
CA ASP A 90 -18.45 -0.25 -6.99
C ASP A 90 -19.82 0.31 -6.51
N GLY A 91 -19.90 1.65 -6.44
CA GLY A 91 -21.09 2.38 -6.00
C GLY A 91 -21.29 2.48 -4.48
N SER A 92 -20.42 1.87 -3.68
CA SER A 92 -20.44 1.94 -2.21
C SER A 92 -19.52 3.05 -1.71
N PRO A 93 -20.01 4.00 -0.89
CA PRO A 93 -19.17 5.07 -0.35
C PRO A 93 -18.22 4.54 0.72
N TYR A 94 -16.98 5.02 0.70
CA TYR A 94 -16.05 4.88 1.83
C TYR A 94 -16.45 5.82 2.96
N VAL A 95 -16.21 5.38 4.20
CA VAL A 95 -16.38 6.24 5.38
C VAL A 95 -15.19 7.20 5.49
N ARG A 96 -15.42 8.49 5.79
CA ARG A 96 -14.31 9.41 6.02
C ARG A 96 -13.68 9.15 7.40
N ASP A 97 -12.42 8.73 7.46
CA ASP A 97 -11.68 8.49 8.71
C ASP A 97 -10.23 8.98 8.63
N SER A 98 -9.86 9.94 9.48
CA SER A 98 -8.49 10.46 9.59
C SER A 98 -7.43 9.40 9.94
N ALA A 99 -7.82 8.25 10.51
CA ALA A 99 -6.92 7.16 10.80
C ALA A 99 -6.27 6.56 9.53
N VAL A 100 -6.92 6.68 8.37
CA VAL A 100 -6.43 6.15 7.08
C VAL A 100 -5.04 6.65 6.75
N ARG A 101 -4.74 7.94 6.96
CA ARG A 101 -3.39 8.49 6.71
C ARG A 101 -2.33 7.74 7.52
N ARG A 102 -2.57 7.56 8.81
CA ARG A 102 -1.67 6.83 9.70
C ARG A 102 -1.54 5.36 9.32
N TRP A 103 -2.61 4.74 8.80
CA TRP A 103 -2.57 3.35 8.33
C TRP A 103 -1.70 3.20 7.09
N ILE A 104 -1.85 4.10 6.10
CA ILE A 104 -1.02 4.16 4.90
C ILE A 104 0.44 4.36 5.27
N ASP A 105 0.73 5.31 6.17
CA ASP A 105 2.08 5.59 6.63
C ASP A 105 2.69 4.39 7.39
N ASN A 106 1.90 3.70 8.22
CA ASN A 106 2.38 2.50 8.91
C ASN A 106 2.69 1.38 7.92
N TYR A 107 1.81 1.11 6.96
CA TYR A 107 2.01 0.06 5.97
C TYR A 107 3.25 0.32 5.12
N LYS A 108 3.48 1.57 4.68
CA LYS A 108 4.70 1.95 3.94
C LYS A 108 5.99 1.68 4.70
N ASN A 109 5.97 1.83 6.03
CA ASN A 109 7.15 1.67 6.87
C ASN A 109 7.36 0.23 7.37
N THR A 110 6.28 -0.51 7.60
CA THR A 110 6.32 -1.80 8.32
C THR A 110 5.86 -2.99 7.48
N GLY A 111 5.14 -2.76 6.37
CA GLY A 111 4.41 -3.79 5.65
C GLY A 111 3.17 -4.32 6.40
N GLU A 112 2.86 -3.76 7.57
CA GLU A 112 1.74 -4.18 8.40
C GLU A 112 0.64 -3.11 8.42
N SER A 113 -0.60 -3.53 8.21
CA SER A 113 -1.76 -2.68 8.46
C SER A 113 -2.11 -2.74 9.96
N PRO A 114 -2.23 -1.60 10.67
CA PRO A 114 -2.48 -1.55 12.12
C PRO A 114 -3.92 -1.90 12.54
N ALA A 115 -4.56 -2.80 11.78
CA ALA A 115 -5.87 -3.43 11.96
C ALA A 115 -7.10 -2.76 11.30
N GLY A 116 -7.81 -3.60 10.54
CA GLY A 116 -9.25 -3.56 10.30
C GLY A 116 -9.65 -3.64 8.81
N ASN A 117 -10.72 -4.39 8.51
CA ASN A 117 -11.39 -4.39 7.20
C ASN A 117 -12.24 -3.10 7.03
N TYR A 118 -11.64 -1.94 7.29
CA TYR A 118 -12.36 -0.67 7.25
C TYR A 118 -12.22 -0.05 5.87
N TYR A 119 -13.30 -0.11 5.11
CA TYR A 119 -13.50 0.69 3.90
C TYR A 119 -13.68 2.16 4.30
N ALA A 120 -12.55 2.85 4.50
CA ALA A 120 -12.51 4.26 4.82
C ALA A 120 -11.57 5.04 3.90
N TYR A 121 -11.80 6.34 3.75
CA TYR A 121 -10.92 7.24 3.01
C TYR A 121 -10.55 8.45 3.87
N TYR A 122 -9.45 9.10 3.51
CA TYR A 122 -9.11 10.42 4.03
C TYR A 122 -8.39 11.25 2.98
N SER A 123 -8.58 12.56 3.07
CA SER A 123 -7.89 13.51 2.22
C SER A 123 -7.09 14.51 3.06
N TRP A 124 -5.89 14.85 2.60
CA TRP A 124 -5.01 15.80 3.29
C TRP A 124 -4.21 16.62 2.28
N ILE A 125 -3.75 17.79 2.69
CA ILE A 125 -2.89 18.64 1.85
C ILE A 125 -1.45 18.51 2.36
N GLU A 126 -0.52 18.28 1.44
CA GLU A 126 0.92 18.21 1.69
C GLU A 126 1.67 18.51 0.40
N ASP A 127 2.74 19.30 0.47
CA ASP A 127 3.59 19.66 -0.68
C ASP A 127 2.83 20.18 -1.92
N ASN A 128 1.89 21.12 -1.70
CA ASN A 128 1.03 21.69 -2.75
C ASN A 128 0.19 20.65 -3.51
N LYS A 129 -0.13 19.54 -2.84
CA LYS A 129 -0.95 18.47 -3.38
C LYS A 129 -2.08 18.14 -2.43
N LEU A 130 -3.26 17.92 -2.98
CA LEU A 130 -4.34 17.24 -2.29
C LEU A 130 -4.15 15.74 -2.46
N TRP A 131 -3.87 15.05 -1.37
CA TRP A 131 -3.84 13.60 -1.31
C TRP A 131 -5.22 13.06 -0.98
N ILE A 132 -5.57 11.93 -1.58
CA ILE A 132 -6.76 11.14 -1.29
C ILE A 132 -6.27 9.70 -1.12
N GLY A 133 -6.41 9.13 0.07
CA GLY A 133 -6.10 7.73 0.35
C GLY A 133 -7.35 6.97 0.76
N TRP A 134 -7.46 5.71 0.38
CA TRP A 134 -8.57 4.81 0.68
C TRP A 134 -8.11 3.36 0.80
#